data_AF-A0A840YYB4-F1
#
_entry.id   AF-A0A840YYB4-F1
#
_cell.length_a   1.000
_cell.length_b   1.000
_cell.length_c   1.000
_cell.angle_alpha   90.00
_cell.angle_beta   90.00
_cell.angle_gamma   90.00
#
_symmetry.space_group_name_H-M   'P 1'
#
loop_
_entity.id
_entity.type
_entity.pdbx_description
1 polymer ?
#
loop_
_entity_poly.entity_id
_entity_poly.type
_entity_poly.pdbx_seq_one_letter_code
_entity_poly.pdbx_strand_id
1 'polypeptide(L)'
;MAEIPQAAAIAIPFEYTLAERDAIRARFLDRKAALGVGNPTLSYTICRTVAAKRLHVKFPDGTCIPEPNGLSARDLANFENGRMTTHGKLVVIDAYLQIIGATPTTLIAA
;
A
#
# COMPACT_ATOMS: atom_id res chain seq x y z
N MET A 1 -7.76 21.41 24.21
CA MET A 1 -7.24 20.05 23.98
C MET A 1 -7.12 19.90 22.47
N ALA A 2 -5.92 19.76 21.93
CA ALA A 2 -5.74 19.65 20.48
C ALA A 2 -6.25 18.26 20.05
N GLU A 3 -7.29 18.22 19.22
CA GLU A 3 -7.67 17.03 18.48
C GLU A 3 -6.50 16.66 17.57
N ILE A 4 -5.75 15.64 17.98
CA ILE A 4 -4.77 15.00 17.11
C ILE A 4 -5.58 14.51 15.91
N PRO A 5 -5.31 14.96 14.67
CA PRO A 5 -6.06 14.51 13.51
C PRO A 5 -5.92 13.01 13.44
N GLN A 6 -7.01 12.32 13.76
CA GLN A 6 -7.07 10.87 13.78
C GLN A 6 -6.79 10.45 12.34
N ALA A 7 -5.62 9.85 12.11
CA ALA A 7 -5.21 9.44 10.77
C ALA A 7 -6.36 8.62 10.18
N ALA A 8 -6.98 9.15 9.12
CA ALA A 8 -8.19 8.62 8.53
C ALA A 8 -8.03 7.11 8.34
N ALA A 9 -9.00 6.34 8.85
CA ALA A 9 -8.95 4.89 8.73
C ALA A 9 -8.92 4.52 7.23
N ILE A 10 -7.91 3.77 6.84
CA ILE A 10 -7.73 3.29 5.47
C ILE A 10 -8.56 2.02 5.34
N ALA A 11 -9.63 2.09 4.56
CA ALA A 11 -10.52 0.97 4.27
C ALA A 11 -10.00 0.18 3.07
N ILE A 12 -9.77 -1.12 3.26
CA ILE A 12 -9.28 -2.03 2.22
C ILE A 12 -10.39 -3.02 1.83
N PRO A 13 -10.78 -3.17 0.56
CA PRO A 13 -11.81 -4.12 0.18
C PRO A 13 -11.37 -5.58 0.37
N PHE A 14 -12.34 -6.47 0.64
CA PHE A 14 -12.11 -7.92 0.77
C PHE A 14 -11.73 -8.60 -0.55
N GLU A 15 -12.13 -8.00 -1.66
CA GLU A 15 -11.88 -8.53 -3.00
C GLU A 15 -11.52 -7.38 -3.94
N TYR A 16 -10.73 -7.71 -4.96
CA TYR A 16 -10.37 -6.78 -6.02
C TYR A 16 -10.69 -7.41 -7.36
N THR A 17 -11.45 -6.68 -8.16
CA THR A 17 -11.69 -6.96 -9.57
C THR A 17 -10.39 -6.84 -10.37
N LEU A 18 -10.37 -7.38 -11.59
CA LEU A 18 -9.21 -7.25 -12.49
C LEU A 18 -8.90 -5.79 -12.81
N ALA A 19 -9.93 -4.96 -13.02
CA ALA A 19 -9.76 -3.54 -13.29
C ALA A 19 -9.10 -2.79 -12.11
N GLU A 20 -9.53 -3.07 -10.88
CA GLU A 20 -8.92 -2.47 -9.68
C GLU A 20 -7.47 -2.93 -9.50
N ARG A 21 -7.18 -4.21 -9.78
CA ARG A 21 -5.80 -4.72 -9.75
C ARG A 21 -4.89 -3.99 -10.73
N ASP A 22 -5.37 -3.75 -11.95
CA ASP A 22 -4.61 -3.00 -12.94
C ASP A 22 -4.42 -1.52 -12.55
N ALA A 23 -5.43 -0.90 -11.94
CA ALA A 23 -5.31 0.46 -11.40
C ALA A 23 -4.28 0.54 -10.25
N ILE A 24 -4.29 -0.42 -9.32
CA ILE A 24 -3.31 -0.53 -8.24
C ILE A 24 -1.91 -0.76 -8.82
N ARG A 25 -1.79 -1.62 -9.83
CA ARG A 25 -0.52 -1.86 -10.52
C ARG A 25 0.00 -0.59 -11.19
N ALA A 26 -0.83 0.16 -11.89
CA ALA A 26 -0.43 1.43 -12.50
C ALA A 26 0.11 2.42 -11.44
N ARG A 27 -0.60 2.59 -10.33
CA ARG A 27 -0.17 3.44 -9.20
C ARG A 27 1.13 2.94 -8.55
N PHE A 28 1.29 1.63 -8.43
CA PHE A 28 2.51 1.01 -7.93
C PHE A 28 3.71 1.27 -8.84
N LEU A 29 3.54 1.13 -10.16
CA LEU A 29 4.61 1.38 -11.14
C LEU A 29 5.00 2.86 -11.16
N ASP A 30 4.04 3.77 -11.13
CA ASP A 30 4.29 5.21 -11.01
C ASP A 30 5.09 5.54 -9.73
N ARG A 31 4.66 5.00 -8.59
CA ARG A 31 5.37 5.19 -7.32
C ARG A 31 6.79 4.62 -7.34
N LYS A 32 6.97 3.44 -7.94
CA LYS A 32 8.29 2.82 -8.08
C LYS A 32 9.21 3.68 -8.94
N ALA A 33 8.70 4.21 -10.06
CA ALA A 33 9.44 5.12 -10.93
C ALA A 33 9.83 6.42 -10.18
N ALA A 34 8.91 6.99 -9.40
CA ALA A 34 9.17 8.19 -8.61
C ALA A 34 10.22 7.99 -7.51
N LEU A 35 10.29 6.80 -6.91
CA LEU A 35 11.28 6.47 -5.89
C LEU A 35 12.66 6.12 -6.46
N GLY A 36 12.72 5.59 -7.69
CA GLY A 36 13.98 5.18 -8.33
C GLY A 36 14.71 4.05 -7.60
N VAL A 37 14.01 3.22 -6.82
CA VAL A 37 14.60 2.14 -6.01
C VAL A 37 14.31 0.76 -6.58
N GLY A 38 15.22 -0.19 -6.33
CA GLY A 38 15.01 -1.60 -6.67
C GLY A 38 13.95 -2.28 -5.80
N ASN A 39 13.40 -3.40 -6.31
CA ASN A 39 12.37 -4.18 -5.64
C ASN A 39 12.71 -4.63 -4.20
N PRO A 40 13.96 -4.98 -3.84
CA PRO A 40 14.31 -5.30 -2.44
C PRO A 40 14.09 -4.14 -1.46
N THR A 41 14.57 -2.95 -1.81
CA THR A 41 14.41 -1.73 -1.02
C THR A 41 12.94 -1.32 -0.96
N LEU A 42 12.22 -1.47 -2.08
CA LEU A 42 10.80 -1.16 -2.14
C LEU A 42 9.97 -2.11 -1.26
N SER A 43 10.23 -3.41 -1.29
CA SER A 43 9.51 -4.37 -0.44
C SER A 43 9.71 -4.06 1.04
N TYR A 44 10.94 -3.73 1.44
CA TYR A 44 11.22 -3.33 2.81
C TYR A 44 10.46 -2.05 3.21
N THR A 45 10.45 -1.06 2.31
CA THR A 45 9.77 0.23 2.53
C THR A 45 8.26 0.05 2.68
N ILE A 46 7.65 -0.77 1.82
CA ILE A 46 6.22 -1.09 1.87
C ILE A 46 5.89 -1.77 3.19
N CYS A 47 6.57 -2.87 3.52
CA CYS A 47 6.33 -3.62 4.75
C CYS A 47 6.47 -2.72 5.99
N ARG A 48 7.54 -1.93 6.07
CA ARG A 48 7.78 -1.02 7.20
C ARG A 48 6.70 0.05 7.34
N THR A 49 6.27 0.65 6.23
CA THR A 49 5.27 1.71 6.22
C THR A 49 3.90 1.19 6.63
N VAL A 50 3.51 0.04 6.08
CA VAL A 50 2.23 -0.62 6.38
C VAL A 50 2.23 -1.13 7.83
N ALA A 51 3.32 -1.73 8.31
CA ALA A 51 3.45 -2.16 9.70
C ALA A 51 3.30 -1.00 10.68
N ALA A 52 3.93 0.15 10.41
CA ALA A 52 3.86 1.34 11.25
C ALA A 52 2.43 1.93 11.35
N LYS A 53 1.60 1.72 10.32
CA LYS A 53 0.21 2.22 10.26
C LYS A 53 -0.84 1.11 10.33
N ARG A 54 -0.46 -0.11 10.73
CA ARG A 54 -1.33 -1.30 10.71
C ARG A 54 -2.65 -1.09 11.45
N LEU A 55 -2.64 -0.36 12.57
CA LEU A 55 -3.85 -0.07 13.37
C LEU A 55 -4.86 0.83 12.63
N HIS A 56 -4.41 1.55 11.61
CA HIS A 56 -5.22 2.44 10.79
C HIS A 56 -5.68 1.78 9.48
N VAL A 57 -5.16 0.61 9.11
CA VAL A 57 -5.54 -0.11 7.90
C VAL A 57 -6.48 -1.27 8.27
N LYS A 58 -7.75 -1.15 7.90
CA LYS A 58 -8.80 -2.09 8.29
C LYS A 58 -9.60 -2.56 7.09
N PHE A 59 -10.07 -3.80 7.17
CA PHE A 59 -11.13 -4.30 6.31
C PHE A 59 -12.50 -3.69 6.72
N PRO A 60 -13.54 -3.80 5.88
CA PRO A 60 -14.88 -3.28 6.16
C PRO A 60 -15.53 -3.86 7.41
N ASP A 61 -15.12 -5.06 7.85
CA ASP A 61 -15.56 -5.69 9.09
C ASP A 61 -14.86 -5.13 10.35
N GLY A 62 -13.90 -4.21 10.18
CA GLY A 62 -13.10 -3.63 11.25
C GLY A 62 -11.85 -4.44 11.63
N THR A 63 -11.59 -5.58 10.98
CA THR A 63 -10.39 -6.38 11.23
C THR A 63 -9.15 -5.72 10.63
N CYS A 64 -8.02 -5.88 11.31
CA CYS A 64 -6.74 -5.37 10.82
C CYS A 64 -6.20 -6.29 9.71
N ILE A 65 -5.48 -5.71 8.75
CA ILE A 65 -4.84 -6.49 7.69
C ILE A 65 -3.90 -7.59 8.22
N PRO A 66 -3.79 -8.72 7.50
CA PRO A 66 -2.86 -9.80 7.82
C PRO A 66 -1.40 -9.35 7.71
N GLU A 67 -0.49 -10.22 8.14
CA GLU A 67 0.95 -9.97 8.35
C GLU A 67 1.58 -8.97 7.34
N PRO A 68 1.92 -7.74 7.79
CA PRO A 68 2.40 -6.68 6.91
C PRO A 68 3.80 -6.93 6.35
N ASN A 69 4.49 -7.96 6.86
CA ASN A 69 5.87 -8.31 6.48
C ASN A 69 5.94 -9.42 5.42
N GLY A 70 4.81 -9.92 4.92
CA GLY A 70 4.75 -11.04 3.97
C GLY A 70 5.11 -10.70 2.51
N LEU A 71 5.58 -9.48 2.23
CA LEU A 71 5.89 -9.02 0.87
C LEU A 71 7.38 -9.17 0.56
N SER A 72 7.72 -10.02 -0.42
CA SER A 72 9.11 -10.18 -0.88
C SER A 72 9.40 -9.40 -2.16
N ALA A 73 10.69 -9.18 -2.46
CA ALA A 73 11.12 -8.57 -3.72
C ALA A 73 10.64 -9.36 -4.96
N ARG A 74 10.54 -10.69 -4.84
CA ARG A 74 10.03 -11.56 -5.92
C ARG A 74 8.54 -11.33 -6.17
N ASP A 75 7.78 -11.07 -5.13
CA ASP A 75 6.35 -10.77 -5.24
C ASP A 75 6.11 -9.44 -5.93
N LEU A 76 6.92 -8.43 -5.60
CA LEU A 76 6.90 -7.15 -6.31
C LEU A 76 7.26 -7.30 -7.78
N ALA A 77 8.28 -8.11 -8.10
CA ALA A 77 8.65 -8.39 -9.48
C ALA A 77 7.53 -9.14 -10.23
N ASN A 78 6.86 -10.10 -9.60
CA ASN A 78 5.71 -10.78 -10.18
C ASN A 78 4.55 -9.82 -10.44
N PHE A 79 4.24 -8.95 -9.47
CA PHE A 79 3.16 -7.96 -9.57
C PHE A 79 3.44 -6.94 -10.68
N GLU A 80 4.67 -6.43 -10.77
CA GLU A 80 5.14 -5.55 -11.84
C GLU A 80 4.95 -6.16 -13.22
N ASN A 81 5.25 -7.46 -13.37
CA ASN A 81 5.08 -8.20 -14.62
C ASN A 81 3.62 -8.62 -14.91
N GLY A 82 2.65 -8.20 -14.08
CA GLY A 82 1.24 -8.57 -14.25
C GLY A 82 0.93 -10.02 -13.89
N ARG A 83 1.83 -10.72 -13.20
CA ARG A 83 1.58 -12.08 -12.72
C ARG A 83 0.66 -12.05 -11.51
N MET A 84 -0.15 -13.10 -11.39
CA MET A 84 -1.11 -13.24 -10.30
C MET A 84 -0.39 -13.24 -8.95
N THR A 85 -0.68 -12.22 -8.14
CA THR A 85 -0.16 -12.09 -6.78
C THR A 85 -1.28 -12.46 -5.81
N THR A 86 -0.94 -13.06 -4.66
CA THR A 86 -1.95 -13.46 -3.66
C THR A 86 -2.68 -12.24 -3.11
N HIS A 87 -3.96 -12.41 -2.75
CA HIS A 87 -4.80 -11.32 -2.26
C HIS A 87 -4.16 -10.58 -1.07
N GLY A 88 -3.61 -11.30 -0.09
CA GLY A 88 -2.95 -10.69 1.06
C GLY A 88 -1.77 -9.77 0.70
N LYS A 89 -1.04 -10.08 -0.38
CA LYS A 89 0.07 -9.24 -0.86
C LYS A 89 -0.45 -8.00 -1.59
N LEU A 90 -1.52 -8.15 -2.35
CA LEU A 90 -2.19 -7.04 -3.02
C LEU A 90 -2.75 -6.03 -1.99
N VAL A 91 -3.37 -6.53 -0.91
CA VAL A 91 -3.84 -5.72 0.22
C VAL A 91 -2.71 -4.88 0.82
N VAL A 92 -1.52 -5.46 1.02
CA VAL A 92 -0.36 -4.73 1.56
C VAL A 92 0.14 -3.66 0.59
N ILE A 93 0.16 -3.95 -0.72
CA ILE A 93 0.57 -2.98 -1.75
C ILE A 93 -0.43 -1.82 -1.82
N ASP A 94 -1.73 -2.12 -1.87
CA ASP A 94 -2.77 -1.09 -1.93
C ASP A 94 -2.80 -0.25 -0.65
N ALA A 95 -2.71 -0.89 0.53
CA ALA A 95 -2.60 -0.19 1.81
C ALA A 95 -1.43 0.80 1.82
N TYR A 96 -0.27 0.40 1.31
CA TYR A 96 0.87 1.32 1.16
C TYR A 96 0.53 2.50 0.24
N LEU A 97 -0.05 2.26 -0.93
CA LEU A 97 -0.43 3.30 -1.88
C LEU A 97 -1.48 4.27 -1.32
N GLN A 98 -2.42 3.75 -0.53
CA GLN A 98 -3.40 4.57 0.18
C GLN A 98 -2.74 5.35 1.32
N ILE A 99 -1.82 4.76 2.09
CA ILE A 99 -1.07 5.47 3.15
C ILE A 99 -0.34 6.69 2.58
N ILE A 100 0.40 6.50 1.48
CA ILE A 100 1.18 7.59 0.88
C ILE A 100 0.28 8.59 0.14
N GLY A 101 -0.82 8.14 -0.46
CA GLY A 101 -1.78 9.01 -1.16
C GLY A 101 -2.69 9.81 -0.21
N ALA A 102 -2.98 9.25 0.98
CA ALA A 102 -3.70 9.93 2.06
C ALA A 102 -2.77 10.83 2.90
N THR A 103 -1.46 10.75 2.72
CA THR A 103 -0.57 11.78 3.23
C THR A 103 -0.82 12.99 2.35
N PRO A 104 -1.45 14.08 2.84
CA PRO A 104 -1.60 15.27 2.04
C PRO A 104 -0.18 15.70 1.71
N THR A 105 0.22 15.57 0.45
CA THR A 105 1.37 16.29 -0.06
C THR A 105 1.05 17.74 0.24
N THR A 106 1.61 18.26 1.33
CA THR A 106 1.63 19.67 1.61
C THR A 106 2.34 20.24 0.40
N LEU A 107 1.54 20.76 -0.54
CA LEU A 107 1.98 21.66 -1.59
C LEU A 107 2.62 22.83 -0.84
N ILE A 108 3.91 22.71 -0.60
CA ILE A 108 4.75 23.85 -0.29
C ILE A 108 4.88 24.55 -1.64
N ALA A 109 3.88 25.38 -1.94
CA ALA A 109 4.02 26.43 -2.92
C ALA A 109 5.05 27.41 -2.34
N ALA A 110 6.23 27.43 -2.95
CA ALA A 110 7.23 28.48 -2.81
C ALA A 110 7.47 29.07 -4.19
#